data_AF-A0A965HNI6-F1
#
_entry.id   AF-A0A965HNI6-F1
#
_cell.length_a   1.000
_cell.length_b   1.000
_cell.length_c   1.000
_cell.angle_alpha   90.00
_cell.angle_beta   90.00
_cell.angle_gamma   90.00
#
_symmetry.space_group_name_H-M   'P 1'
#
loop_
_entity.id
_entity.type
_entity.pdbx_description
1 polymer ?
#
loop_
_entity_poly.entity_id
_entity_poly.type
_entity_poly.pdbx_seq_one_letter_code
_entity_poly.pdbx_strand_id
1 'polypeptide(L)'
;MLHKLIEPAFLVLYVFIASAVFIHLRGRVRHPFARQLTDHSTVLAPYNAVMYAFSGVPNTPYQQLDDFPELKPLVEQWTMIRDEAANLFDEG
;
A
#
# COMPACT_ATOMS: atom_id res chain seq x y z
N MET A 1 21.31 -33.60 -8.09
CA MET A 1 20.53 -32.56 -8.80
C MET A 1 19.75 -31.63 -7.87
N LEU A 2 19.15 -32.11 -6.77
CA LEU A 2 18.36 -31.27 -5.85
C LEU A 2 19.17 -30.16 -5.14
N HIS A 3 20.44 -30.40 -4.85
CA HIS A 3 21.32 -29.40 -4.20
C HIS A 3 21.54 -28.13 -5.04
N LYS A 4 21.36 -28.21 -6.37
CA LYS A 4 21.46 -27.03 -7.24
C LYS A 4 20.35 -26.02 -6.99
N LEU A 5 19.21 -26.47 -6.46
CA LEU A 5 18.10 -25.58 -6.12
C LEU A 5 18.48 -24.65 -4.96
N ILE A 6 19.30 -25.12 -4.01
CA ILE A 6 19.72 -24.35 -2.82
C ILE A 6 20.93 -23.46 -3.15
N GLU A 7 21.38 -23.40 -4.41
CA GLU A 7 22.47 -22.51 -4.78
C GLU A 7 22.09 -21.05 -4.52
N PRO A 8 23.03 -20.23 -4.01
CA PRO A 8 22.78 -18.82 -3.70
C PRO A 8 22.32 -18.03 -4.93
N ALA A 9 22.59 -18.52 -6.14
CA ALA A 9 22.06 -17.98 -7.39
C ALA A 9 20.52 -17.90 -7.42
N PHE A 10 19.81 -18.78 -6.70
CA PHE A 10 18.35 -18.80 -6.62
C PHE A 10 17.77 -18.00 -5.46
N LEU A 11 18.61 -17.40 -4.59
CA LEU A 11 18.13 -16.61 -3.45
C LEU A 11 17.19 -15.49 -3.89
N VAL A 12 17.52 -14.78 -4.98
CA VAL A 12 16.68 -13.70 -5.52
C VAL A 12 15.32 -14.24 -5.95
N LEU A 13 15.29 -15.40 -6.61
CA LEU A 13 14.06 -16.05 -7.03
C LEU A 13 13.21 -16.47 -5.81
N TYR A 14 13.85 -17.03 -4.77
CA TYR A 14 13.15 -17.43 -3.54
C TYR A 14 12.57 -16.24 -2.79
N VAL A 15 13.31 -15.14 -2.67
CA VAL A 15 12.81 -13.89 -2.08
C VAL A 15 11.62 -13.36 -2.88
N PHE A 16 11.69 -13.42 -4.21
CA PHE A 16 10.60 -12.98 -5.08
C PHE A 16 9.33 -13.82 -4.88
N ILE A 17 9.46 -15.16 -4.89
CA ILE A 17 8.34 -16.08 -4.67
C ILE A 17 7.75 -15.87 -3.27
N ALA A 18 8.58 -15.80 -2.23
CA ALA A 18 8.13 -15.59 -0.86
C ALA A 18 7.39 -14.24 -0.71
N SER A 19 7.89 -13.19 -1.35
CA SER A 19 7.27 -11.86 -1.33
C SER A 19 5.92 -11.85 -2.07
N ALA A 20 5.84 -12.52 -3.22
CA ALA A 20 4.59 -12.67 -3.96
C ALA A 20 3.54 -13.44 -3.16
N VAL A 21 3.93 -14.54 -2.50
CA VAL A 21 3.05 -15.32 -1.62
C VAL A 21 2.59 -14.48 -0.42
N PHE A 22 3.51 -13.78 0.23
CA PHE A 22 3.19 -12.90 1.37
C PHE A 22 2.14 -11.84 0.99
N ILE A 23 2.31 -11.13 -0.13
CA ILE A 23 1.36 -10.12 -0.59
C ILE A 23 0.01 -10.75 -0.97
N HIS A 24 0.03 -11.91 -1.65
CA HIS A 24 -1.20 -12.62 -2.02
C HIS A 24 -2.02 -13.05 -0.79
N LEU A 25 -1.36 -13.51 0.26
CA LEU A 25 -2.01 -13.90 1.52
C LEU A 25 -2.44 -12.69 2.36
N ARG A 26 -1.71 -11.57 2.26
CA ARG A 26 -2.04 -10.29 2.93
C ARG A 26 -3.30 -9.63 2.34
N GLY A 27 -3.55 -9.81 1.04
CA GLY A 27 -4.73 -9.26 0.36
C GLY A 27 -6.03 -9.97 0.77
N ARG A 28 -6.99 -9.22 1.32
CA ARG A 28 -8.32 -9.75 1.68
C ARG A 28 -9.23 -9.91 0.45
N VAL A 29 -9.07 -9.07 -0.56
CA VAL A 29 -9.68 -9.20 -1.89
C VAL A 29 -8.60 -9.70 -2.86
N ARG A 30 -8.80 -10.88 -3.43
CA ARG A 30 -7.81 -11.53 -4.30
C ARG A 30 -8.21 -11.35 -5.76
N HIS A 31 -7.31 -10.77 -6.55
CA HIS A 31 -7.46 -10.75 -8.00
C HIS A 31 -7.14 -12.13 -8.59
N PRO A 32 -7.72 -12.49 -9.75
CA PRO A 32 -7.33 -13.70 -10.46
C PRO A 32 -5.84 -13.64 -10.84
N PHE A 33 -5.14 -14.77 -10.69
CA PHE A 33 -3.68 -14.90 -10.87
C PHE A 33 -3.13 -14.20 -12.12
N ALA A 34 -3.83 -14.28 -13.25
CA ALA A 34 -3.42 -13.66 -14.50
C ALA A 34 -3.32 -12.12 -14.42
N ARG A 35 -4.22 -11.47 -13.67
CA ARG A 35 -4.22 -10.01 -13.48
C ARG A 35 -3.17 -9.58 -12.45
N GLN A 36 -2.84 -10.47 -11.52
CA GLN A 36 -1.82 -10.23 -10.50
C GLN A 36 -0.41 -10.27 -11.10
N LEU A 37 -0.17 -11.11 -12.11
CA LEU A 37 1.14 -11.19 -12.77
C LEU A 37 1.48 -9.95 -13.62
N THR A 38 0.46 -9.26 -14.14
CA THR A 38 0.60 -8.07 -15.00
C THR A 38 0.55 -6.76 -14.24
N ASP A 39 0.20 -6.78 -12.95
CA ASP A 39 0.11 -5.58 -12.14
C ASP A 39 1.51 -5.15 -11.68
N HIS A 40 1.83 -3.87 -11.85
CA HIS A 40 3.13 -3.28 -11.48
C HIS A 40 3.45 -3.47 -9.99
N SER A 41 2.42 -3.60 -9.16
CA SER A 41 2.52 -3.90 -7.72
C SER A 41 3.26 -5.22 -7.42
N THR A 42 3.18 -6.21 -8.33
CA THR A 42 3.85 -7.52 -8.19
C THR A 42 5.35 -7.45 -8.51
N VAL A 43 5.77 -6.56 -9.41
CA VAL A 43 7.21 -6.33 -9.68
C VAL A 43 7.89 -5.75 -8.44
N LEU A 44 7.21 -4.84 -7.75
CA LEU A 44 7.67 -4.23 -6.50
C LEU A 44 7.38 -5.08 -5.26
N ALA A 45 6.90 -6.32 -5.42
CA ALA A 45 6.53 -7.18 -4.31
C ALA A 45 7.64 -7.36 -3.25
N PRO A 46 8.92 -7.59 -3.61
CA PRO A 46 9.98 -7.74 -2.61
C PRO A 46 10.20 -6.48 -1.77
N TYR A 47 10.17 -5.31 -2.42
CA TYR A 47 10.28 -4.03 -1.74
C TYR A 47 9.08 -3.79 -0.83
N ASN A 48 7.87 -3.98 -1.36
CA ASN A 48 6.62 -3.82 -0.60
C ASN A 48 6.53 -4.80 0.57
N ALA A 49 6.99 -6.04 0.41
CA ALA A 49 7.00 -7.04 1.47
C ALA A 49 7.89 -6.61 2.64
N VAL A 50 9.09 -6.07 2.37
CA VAL A 50 9.96 -5.47 3.39
C VAL A 50 9.24 -4.29 4.06
N MET A 51 8.71 -3.35 3.27
CA MET A 51 8.00 -2.19 3.82
C MET A 51 6.82 -2.61 4.71
N TYR A 52 6.02 -3.59 4.31
CA TYR A 52 4.91 -4.09 5.11
C TYR A 52 5.34 -4.87 6.35
N ALA A 53 6.46 -5.61 6.29
CA ALA A 53 6.98 -6.35 7.45
C ALA A 53 7.47 -5.41 8.56
N PHE A 54 7.97 -4.22 8.19
CA PHE A 54 8.49 -3.23 9.12
C PHE A 54 7.55 -2.03 9.34
N SER A 55 6.40 -1.96 8.66
CA SER A 55 5.43 -0.88 8.83
C SER A 55 4.60 -1.09 10.10
N GLY A 56 4.59 -0.09 10.97
CA GLY A 56 3.68 -0.03 12.13
C GLY A 56 2.26 0.41 11.78
N VAL A 57 1.97 0.67 10.50
CA VAL A 57 0.68 1.20 10.05
C VAL A 57 -0.32 0.05 9.89
N PRO A 58 -1.52 0.13 10.50
CA PRO A 58 -2.50 -0.94 10.42
C PRO A 58 -2.96 -1.16 8.98
N ASN A 59 -3.22 -2.42 8.63
CA ASN A 59 -3.72 -2.82 7.31
C ASN A 59 -5.25 -2.65 7.25
N THR A 60 -5.71 -1.42 7.43
CA THR A 60 -7.13 -1.03 7.43
C THR A 60 -7.42 -0.08 6.26
N PRO A 61 -8.59 -0.20 5.60
CA PRO A 61 -8.94 0.67 4.48
C PRO A 61 -9.04 2.15 4.86
N TYR A 62 -9.43 2.42 6.11
CA TYR A 62 -9.55 3.75 6.69
C TYR A 62 -8.72 3.80 7.95
N GLN A 63 -7.87 4.81 8.05
CA GLN A 63 -7.10 5.10 9.25
C GLN A 63 -7.89 6.00 10.18
N GLN A 64 -7.56 5.99 11.46
CA GLN A 64 -8.25 6.83 12.43
C GLN A 64 -7.77 8.28 12.26
N LEU A 65 -8.70 9.23 12.33
CA LEU A 65 -8.38 10.65 12.29
C LEU A 65 -7.45 11.07 13.44
N ASP A 66 -7.54 10.37 14.58
CA ASP A 66 -6.70 10.62 15.75
C ASP A 66 -5.22 10.35 15.49
N ASP A 67 -4.89 9.53 14.47
CA ASP A 67 -3.51 9.26 14.06
C ASP A 67 -2.87 10.45 13.32
N PHE A 68 -3.67 11.45 12.92
CA PHE A 68 -3.26 12.62 12.12
C PHE A 68 -3.67 13.93 12.79
N PRO A 69 -3.03 14.31 13.91
CA PRO A 69 -3.37 15.54 14.63
C PRO A 69 -3.20 16.80 13.77
N GLU A 70 -2.38 16.75 12.72
CA GLU A 70 -2.16 17.84 11.77
C GLU A 70 -3.41 18.15 10.94
N LEU A 71 -4.38 17.24 10.84
CA LEU A 71 -5.64 17.47 10.14
C LEU A 71 -6.66 18.24 11.00
N LYS A 72 -6.45 18.37 12.31
CA LYS A 72 -7.40 19.07 13.21
C LYS A 72 -7.75 20.48 12.74
N PRO A 73 -6.81 21.34 12.32
CA PRO A 73 -7.15 22.68 11.85
C PRO A 73 -8.05 22.66 10.61
N LEU A 74 -7.85 21.69 9.70
CA LEU A 74 -8.69 21.55 8.50
C LEU A 74 -10.12 21.11 8.88
N VAL A 75 -10.24 20.19 9.83
CA VAL A 75 -11.54 19.70 10.32
C VAL A 75 -12.27 20.81 11.08
N GLU A 76 -11.58 21.60 11.90
CA GLU A 76 -12.20 22.67 12.68
C GLU A 76 -12.61 23.87 11.81
N GLN A 77 -11.82 24.21 10.79
CA GLN A 77 -12.03 25.38 9.94
C GLN A 77 -12.73 25.05 8.60
N TRP A 78 -13.29 23.85 8.45
CA TRP A 78 -13.87 23.38 7.17
C TRP A 78 -14.96 24.30 6.60
N THR A 79 -15.72 24.98 7.47
CA THR A 79 -16.78 25.91 7.06
C THR A 79 -16.20 27.17 6.46
N MET A 80 -15.16 27.75 7.06
CA MET A 80 -14.44 28.91 6.52
C MET A 80 -13.88 28.56 5.13
N ILE A 81 -13.17 27.43 5.02
CA ILE A 81 -12.58 26.97 3.76
C ILE A 81 -13.65 26.78 2.67
N ARG A 82 -14.79 26.18 3.02
CA ARG A 82 -15.93 25.99 2.11
C ARG A 82 -16.49 27.34 1.64
N ASP A 83 -16.69 28.28 2.57
CA ASP A 83 -17.30 29.57 2.27
C ASP A 83 -16.38 30.44 1.40
N GLU A 84 -15.06 30.42 1.66
CA GLU A 84 -14.06 31.03 0.79
C GLU A 84 -14.10 30.45 -0.63
N ALA A 85 -14.18 29.12 -0.76
CA ALA A 85 -14.27 28.45 -2.05
C ALA A 85 -15.58 28.76 -2.79
N ALA A 86 -16.70 28.87 -2.09
CA ALA A 86 -17.99 29.24 -2.68
C ALA A 86 -17.97 30.68 -3.20
N ASN A 87 -17.44 31.63 -2.42
CA ASN A 87 -17.32 33.03 -2.85
C ASN A 87 -16.42 33.16 -4.09
N LEU A 88 -15.30 32.44 -4.13
CA LEU A 88 -14.42 32.41 -5.30
C LEU A 88 -15.10 31.84 -6.55
N PHE A 89 -16.04 30.91 -6.39
CA PHE A 89 -16.80 30.34 -7.49
C PHE A 89 -17.85 31.32 -8.02
N ASP A 90 -18.53 32.05 -7.12
CA ASP A 90 -19.55 33.04 -7.48
C ASP A 90 -18.97 34.32 -8.12
N GLU A 91 -17.67 34.59 -7.91
CA GLU A 91 -16.92 35.68 -8.53
C GLU A 91 -16.38 35.36 -9.95
N GLY A 92 -16.54 34.13 -10.44
CA GLY A 92 -16.11 33.66 -11.78
C GLY A 92 -17.23 33.60 -12.82
#